data_AF-A0A9E2PR65-F1
#
_entry.id   AF-A0A9E2PR65-F1
#
_cell.length_a   1.000
_cell.length_b   1.000
_cell.length_c   1.000
_cell.angle_alpha   90.00
_cell.angle_beta   90.00
_cell.angle_gamma   90.00
#
_symmetry.space_group_name_H-M   'P 1'
#
loop_
_entity.id
_entity.type
_entity.pdbx_description
1 polymer ?
#
loop_
_entity_poly.entity_id
_entity_poly.type
_entity_poly.pdbx_seq_one_letter_code
_entity_poly.pdbx_strand_id
1 'polypeptide(L)'
;MKDAATGKKSKAKQGTNWDSLRNMSDAAVHAAVEADPDAHPTDEEFWRDAKVVMPQHKEVVTIRLDADLLAWLRQQPGYQTRINAILRTFMKAHAHTKDQRTPA
;
A
#
# COMPACT_ATOMS: atom_id res chain seq x y z
N MET A 1 -21.58 10.52 4.89
CA MET A 1 -20.23 10.79 4.36
C MET A 1 -19.88 9.58 3.50
N LYS A 2 -19.47 9.76 2.24
CA LYS A 2 -19.23 8.66 1.29
C LYS A 2 -17.74 8.64 0.95
N ASP A 3 -17.00 7.69 1.52
CA ASP A 3 -15.58 7.53 1.22
C ASP A 3 -15.40 6.84 -0.14
N ALA A 4 -14.70 7.52 -1.06
CA ALA A 4 -14.41 7.02 -2.39
C ALA A 4 -13.20 6.07 -2.35
N ALA A 5 -13.43 4.77 -2.54
CA ALA A 5 -12.39 3.76 -2.61
C ALA A 5 -11.51 3.96 -3.86
N THR A 6 -10.29 4.48 -3.68
CA THR A 6 -9.35 4.74 -4.78
C THR A 6 -8.24 3.68 -4.79
N GLY A 7 -8.44 2.63 -5.60
CA GLY A 7 -7.42 1.63 -5.90
C GLY A 7 -7.70 0.96 -7.25
N LYS A 8 -6.74 1.01 -8.19
CA LYS A 8 -6.82 0.25 -9.45
C LYS A 8 -6.62 -1.24 -9.14
N LYS A 9 -7.68 -2.04 -9.29
CA LYS A 9 -7.59 -3.51 -9.21
C LYS A 9 -6.80 -4.03 -10.41
N SER A 10 -5.85 -4.93 -10.17
CA SER A 10 -5.09 -5.61 -11.23
C SER A 10 -6.04 -6.41 -12.13
N LYS A 11 -5.78 -6.43 -13.45
CA LYS A 11 -6.53 -7.27 -14.41
C LYS A 11 -6.07 -8.73 -14.36
N ALA A 12 -5.97 -9.33 -13.17
CA ALA A 12 -5.92 -10.78 -13.10
C ALA A 12 -7.35 -11.29 -13.33
N LYS A 13 -7.59 -12.09 -14.38
CA LYS A 13 -8.82 -12.90 -14.46
C LYS A 13 -8.72 -13.96 -13.37
N GLN A 14 -9.09 -13.60 -12.15
CA GLN A 14 -9.36 -14.56 -11.10
C GLN A 14 -10.87 -14.60 -10.94
N GLY A 15 -11.51 -15.41 -11.78
CA GLY A 15 -12.89 -15.78 -11.57
C GLY A 15 -12.92 -16.78 -10.44
N THR A 16 -13.05 -16.30 -9.20
CA THR A 16 -13.35 -17.18 -8.06
C THR A 16 -14.66 -17.90 -8.37
N ASN A 17 -14.64 -19.23 -8.30
CA ASN A 17 -15.86 -20.03 -8.44
C ASN A 17 -16.70 -19.87 -7.16
N TRP A 18 -17.59 -18.88 -7.15
CA TRP A 18 -18.41 -18.52 -6.00
C TRP A 18 -19.41 -19.60 -5.60
N ASP A 19 -19.93 -20.37 -6.55
CA ASP A 19 -20.90 -21.42 -6.25
C ASP A 19 -20.22 -22.63 -5.59
N SER A 20 -18.99 -22.96 -6.00
CA SER A 20 -18.18 -23.96 -5.30
C SER A 20 -17.85 -23.51 -3.87
N LEU A 21 -17.41 -22.25 -3.70
CA LEU A 21 -17.04 -21.71 -2.40
C LEU A 21 -18.22 -21.68 -1.41
N ARG A 22 -19.43 -21.31 -1.87
CA ARG A 22 -20.63 -21.29 -1.02
C ARG A 22 -21.08 -22.68 -0.57
N ASN A 23 -20.77 -23.71 -1.35
CA ASN A 23 -21.15 -25.09 -1.06
C ASN A 23 -20.04 -25.88 -0.35
N MET A 24 -18.88 -25.26 -0.12
CA MET A 24 -17.77 -25.88 0.61
C MET A 24 -18.14 -26.05 2.08
N SER A 25 -17.84 -27.21 2.65
CA SER A 25 -18.07 -27.47 4.08
C SER A 25 -16.96 -26.88 4.94
N ASP A 26 -17.28 -26.57 6.19
CA ASP A 26 -16.31 -26.09 7.19
C ASP A 26 -15.13 -27.05 7.38
N ALA A 27 -15.37 -28.36 7.27
CA ALA A 27 -14.31 -29.37 7.35
C ALA A 27 -13.33 -29.26 6.17
N ALA A 28 -13.83 -28.99 4.96
CA ALA A 28 -12.99 -28.76 3.79
C ALA A 28 -12.21 -27.45 3.88
N VAL A 29 -12.80 -26.40 4.48
CA VAL A 29 -12.12 -25.13 4.74
C VAL A 29 -10.96 -25.33 5.72
N HIS A 30 -11.19 -26.00 6.86
CA HIS A 30 -10.12 -26.28 7.83
C HIS A 30 -8.99 -27.12 7.22
N ALA A 31 -9.34 -28.17 6.46
CA ALA A 31 -8.33 -28.98 5.79
C ALA A 31 -7.49 -28.18 4.77
N ALA A 32 -8.11 -27.22 4.08
CA ALA A 32 -7.40 -26.34 3.15
C ALA A 32 -6.46 -25.36 3.87
N VAL A 33 -6.88 -24.80 5.01
CA VAL A 33 -6.04 -23.93 5.85
C VAL A 33 -4.83 -24.70 6.39
N GLU A 34 -5.05 -25.92 6.92
CA GLU A 34 -3.96 -26.76 7.46
C GLU A 34 -2.95 -27.17 6.38
N ALA A 35 -3.42 -27.34 5.14
CA ALA A 35 -2.57 -27.72 4.01
C ALA A 35 -1.84 -26.54 3.35
N ASP A 36 -2.20 -25.29 3.67
CA ASP A 36 -1.64 -24.09 3.06
C ASP A 36 -0.36 -23.65 3.81
N PRO A 37 0.83 -23.75 3.19
CA PRO A 37 2.09 -23.37 3.84
C PRO A 37 2.21 -21.87 4.12
N ASP A 38 1.44 -21.03 3.43
CA ASP A 38 1.40 -19.57 3.66
C ASP A 38 0.41 -19.19 4.79
N ALA A 39 -0.49 -20.11 5.16
CA ALA A 39 -1.45 -19.91 6.24
C ALA A 39 -0.78 -20.20 7.59
N HIS A 40 -0.12 -19.18 8.14
CA HIS A 40 0.40 -19.24 9.51
C HIS A 40 -0.69 -18.84 10.52
N PRO A 41 -0.98 -19.67 11.53
CA PRO A 41 -1.79 -19.26 12.67
C PRO A 41 -1.17 -18.01 13.31
N THR A 42 -1.97 -16.98 13.56
CA THR A 42 -1.54 -15.84 14.38
C THR A 42 -1.91 -16.12 15.83
N ASP A 43 -0.91 -16.25 16.69
CA ASP A 43 -1.06 -16.52 18.12
C ASP A 43 -0.92 -15.24 18.97
N GLU A 44 -1.05 -15.37 20.29
CA GLU A 44 -0.92 -14.24 21.21
C GLU A 44 0.46 -13.58 21.16
N GLU A 45 1.50 -14.35 20.82
CA GLU A 45 2.88 -13.89 20.70
C GLU A 45 3.05 -13.00 19.46
N PHE A 46 2.44 -13.38 18.33
CA PHE A 46 2.35 -12.53 17.14
C PHE A 46 1.66 -11.19 17.47
N TRP A 47 0.53 -11.23 18.16
CA TRP A 47 -0.24 -10.03 18.47
C TRP A 47 0.41 -9.13 19.53
N ARG A 48 1.31 -9.67 20.37
CA ARG A 48 2.09 -8.89 21.34
C ARG A 48 2.98 -7.83 20.69
N ASP A 49 3.63 -8.17 19.59
CA ASP A 49 4.60 -7.29 18.90
C ASP A 49 4.03 -6.66 17.62
N ALA A 50 2.85 -7.08 17.19
CA ALA A 50 2.18 -6.56 16.01
C ALA A 50 1.93 -5.04 16.11
N LYS A 51 2.48 -4.29 15.16
CA LYS A 51 2.23 -2.85 15.05
C LYS A 51 1.09 -2.59 14.09
N VAL A 52 -0.01 -2.06 14.62
CA VAL A 52 -1.12 -1.57 13.79
C VAL A 52 -0.65 -0.34 13.01
N VAL A 53 -0.49 -0.49 11.70
CA VAL A 53 -0.16 0.63 10.81
C VAL A 53 -1.45 1.14 10.18
N MET A 54 -1.95 2.26 10.68
CA MET A 54 -3.05 2.96 10.02
C MET A 54 -2.52 3.65 8.76
N PRO A 55 -3.11 3.39 7.57
CA PRO A 55 -2.69 4.07 6.36
C PRO A 55 -2.98 5.57 6.51
N GLN A 56 -1.93 6.38 6.40
CA GLN A 56 -2.07 7.83 6.40
C GLN A 56 -2.77 8.28 5.11
N HIS A 57 -3.84 9.07 5.27
CA HIS A 57 -4.55 9.64 4.13
C HIS A 57 -3.61 10.58 3.36
N LYS A 58 -3.60 10.45 2.04
CA LYS A 58 -2.89 11.37 1.16
C LYS A 58 -3.81 12.53 0.83
N GLU A 59 -3.35 13.75 1.03
CA GLU A 59 -4.08 14.93 0.59
C GLU A 59 -4.04 15.07 -0.93
N VAL A 60 -5.19 15.36 -1.53
CA VAL A 60 -5.28 15.63 -2.97
C VAL A 60 -5.04 17.12 -3.17
N VAL A 61 -3.91 17.43 -3.77
CA VAL A 61 -3.53 18.81 -4.12
C VAL A 61 -3.35 18.95 -5.63
N THR A 62 -3.82 20.07 -6.17
CA THR A 62 -3.59 20.44 -7.57
C THR A 62 -2.35 21.31 -7.65
N ILE A 63 -1.30 20.81 -8.32
CA ILE A 63 -0.05 21.55 -8.53
C ILE A 63 0.24 21.67 -10.03
N ARG A 64 0.98 22.71 -10.41
CA ARG A 64 1.48 22.89 -11.77
C ARG A 64 2.89 22.31 -11.84
N LEU A 65 3.15 21.51 -12.88
CA LEU A 65 4.45 20.94 -13.19
C LEU A 65 4.79 21.31 -14.63
N ASP A 66 6.08 21.43 -14.92
CA ASP A 66 6.55 21.68 -16.28
C ASP A 66 6.17 20.52 -17.21
N ALA A 67 5.86 20.87 -18.46
CA ALA A 67 5.27 19.93 -19.42
C ALA A 67 6.25 18.81 -19.81
N ASP A 68 7.53 19.14 -19.94
CA ASP A 68 8.63 18.22 -20.24
C ASP A 68 8.91 17.27 -19.07
N LEU A 69 8.94 17.79 -17.85
CA LEU A 69 9.11 16.99 -16.63
C LEU A 69 7.96 16.00 -16.45
N LEU A 70 6.72 16.46 -16.67
CA LEU A 70 5.56 15.59 -16.60
C LEU A 70 5.56 14.54 -17.73
N ALA A 71 5.99 14.91 -18.93
CA ALA A 71 6.11 13.98 -20.06
C ALA A 71 7.14 12.88 -19.74
N TRP A 72 8.30 13.25 -19.20
CA TRP A 72 9.33 12.30 -18.78
C TRP A 72 8.84 11.36 -17.66
N LEU A 73 8.19 11.90 -16.62
CA LEU A 73 7.65 11.11 -15.52
C LEU A 73 6.60 10.09 -16.00
N ARG A 74 5.73 10.48 -16.94
CA ARG A 74 4.67 9.62 -17.49
C ARG A 74 5.20 8.41 -18.26
N GLN A 75 6.45 8.43 -18.73
CA GLN A 75 7.08 7.26 -19.34
C GLN A 75 7.32 6.14 -18.32
N GLN A 76 7.31 6.44 -17.02
CA GLN A 76 7.55 5.48 -15.96
C GLN A 76 6.24 4.98 -15.34
N PRO A 77 6.14 3.67 -15.03
CA PRO A 77 4.99 3.14 -14.31
C PRO A 77 4.88 3.77 -12.91
N GLY A 78 3.66 4.13 -12.53
CA GLY A 78 3.38 4.71 -11.21
C GLY A 78 3.90 6.14 -11.03
N TYR A 79 3.94 6.96 -12.08
CA TYR A 79 4.51 8.31 -12.05
C TYR A 79 4.00 9.19 -10.90
N GLN A 80 2.72 9.10 -10.51
CA GLN A 80 2.18 9.85 -9.36
C GLN A 80 2.82 9.41 -8.03
N THR A 81 3.00 8.10 -7.84
CA THR A 81 3.70 7.56 -6.67
C THR A 81 5.17 7.99 -6.67
N ARG A 82 5.81 8.04 -7.85
CA ARG A 82 7.18 8.53 -8.01
C ARG A 82 7.32 10.01 -7.65
N ILE A 83 6.39 10.86 -8.08
CA ILE A 83 6.36 12.28 -7.68
C ILE A 83 6.39 12.40 -6.16
N ASN A 84 5.50 11.69 -5.46
CA ASN A 84 5.46 11.73 -4.00
C ASN A 84 6.75 11.18 -3.36
N ALA A 85 7.37 10.15 -3.93
CA ALA A 85 8.64 9.61 -3.44
C ALA A 85 9.78 10.64 -3.58
N ILE A 86 9.89 11.31 -4.73
CA ILE A 86 10.89 12.36 -4.98
C ILE A 86 10.72 13.50 -3.97
N LEU A 87 9.50 14.02 -3.81
CA LEU A 87 9.20 15.10 -2.86
C LEU A 87 9.54 14.70 -1.42
N ARG A 88 9.24 13.46 -1.03
CA ARG A 88 9.57 12.93 0.30
C ARG A 88 11.07 12.83 0.54
N THR A 89 11.83 12.35 -0.45
CA THR A 89 13.29 12.28 -0.35
C THR A 89 13.90 13.67 -0.21
N PHE A 90 13.44 14.63 -1.01
CA PHE A 90 13.86 16.03 -0.91
C PHE A 90 13.55 16.61 0.48
N MET A 91 12.31 16.45 0.96
CA MET A 91 11.90 16.90 2.29
C MET A 91 12.78 16.31 3.41
N LYS A 92 13.07 15.00 3.36
CA LYS A 92 13.93 14.33 4.35
C LYS A 92 15.36 14.85 4.32
N ALA A 93 15.93 15.06 3.13
CA ALA A 93 17.28 15.59 2.98
C ALA A 93 17.41 17.00 3.58
N HIS A 94 16.41 17.86 3.35
CA HIS A 94 16.39 19.22 3.89
C HIS A 94 16.01 19.32 5.38
N ALA A 95 15.28 18.35 5.92
CA ALA A 95 15.00 18.28 7.35
C ALA A 95 16.28 18.00 8.17
N HIS A 96 17.15 17.09 7.69
CA HIS A 96 18.43 16.79 8.36
C HIS A 96 19.40 17.97 8.35
N THR A 97 19.32 18.86 7.36
CA THR A 97 20.20 20.04 7.27
C THR A 97 19.82 21.14 8.27
N LYS A 98 18.57 21.19 8.74
CA LYS A 98 18.13 22.18 9.74
C LYS A 98 18.59 21.83 11.15
N ASP A 99 18.65 20.54 11.51
CA ASP A 99 19.14 20.10 12.82
C ASP A 99 20.66 20.32 13.00
N GLN A 100 21.44 20.36 11.92
CA GLN A 100 22.90 20.52 12.00
C GLN A 100 23.39 21.97 12.02
N ARG A 101 22.48 22.97 11.97
CA ARG A 101 22.84 24.40 11.92
C ARG A 101 22.80 25.12 13.27
N THR A 102 22.80 24.39 14.38
CA THR A 102 23.00 24.98 15.71
C THR A 102 24.07 24.23 16.50
N PRO A 103 25.33 24.69 16.43
CA PRO A 103 26.23 24.66 17.57
C PRO A 103 26.35 26.08 18.13
N ALA A 104 26.21 26.18 19.46
CA ALA A 104 26.61 27.34 20.24
C ALA A 104 28.13 27.41 20.34
#